data_AF-A0A5C7LN12-F1
#
_entry.id   AF-A0A5C7LN12-F1
#
_cell.length_a   1.000
_cell.length_b   1.000
_cell.length_c   1.000
_cell.angle_alpha   90.00
_cell.angle_beta   90.00
_cell.angle_gamma   90.00
#
_symmetry.space_group_name_H-M   'P 1'
#
loop_
_entity.id
_entity.type
_entity.pdbx_description
1 polymer ?
#
loop_
_entity_poly.entity_id
_entity_poly.type
_entity_poly.pdbx_seq_one_letter_code
_entity_poly.pdbx_strand_id
1 'polypeptide(L)'
;MKEQTLGICDNCLGEIPHDEWYTSKGKPRQYCGRDCRNTGNSRAGAPIRSAKAKRRVARGEWQNPHHLNPPTPTEQSRRARFGRRREVKAGTWRNPALSDEAKEKLSRPRKHEPALHGVLEKLKQGARVTDLTPDEQELHRTYRRNLVASRRDEVLAWYRNRYQQKQANMSEEEREAQRARWREQNRRRQERKTAHENKS
;
A
#
# COMPACT_ATOMS: atom_id res chain seq x y z
N MET A 1 -51.18 25.53 20.38
CA MET A 1 -50.29 26.59 19.86
C MET A 1 -49.14 26.74 20.84
N LYS A 2 -47.87 26.74 20.40
CA LYS A 2 -46.77 27.16 21.28
C LYS A 2 -46.85 28.68 21.40
N GLU A 3 -47.02 29.21 22.61
CA GLU A 3 -46.84 30.64 22.87
C GLU A 3 -45.40 31.00 22.48
N GLN A 4 -45.24 31.90 21.52
CA GLN A 4 -43.94 32.43 21.14
C GLN A 4 -43.64 33.58 22.09
N THR A 5 -42.65 33.40 22.96
CA THR A 5 -42.10 34.48 23.77
C THR A 5 -41.50 35.53 22.83
N LEU A 6 -42.17 36.68 22.72
CA LEU A 6 -41.71 37.79 21.90
C LEU A 6 -40.34 38.27 22.37
N GLY A 7 -39.46 38.62 21.42
CA GLY A 7 -38.15 39.18 21.74
C GLY A 7 -37.08 38.19 22.19
N ILE A 8 -37.32 36.88 22.18
CA ILE A 8 -36.33 35.86 22.55
C ILE A 8 -36.04 34.94 21.36
N CYS A 9 -34.77 34.68 21.07
CA CYS A 9 -34.35 33.78 20.01
C CYS A 9 -34.57 32.30 20.38
N ASP A 10 -35.31 31.56 19.56
CA ASP A 10 -35.61 30.13 19.76
C ASP A 10 -34.37 29.21 19.75
N ASN A 11 -33.24 29.66 19.18
CA ASN A 11 -32.03 28.83 19.07
C ASN A 11 -30.96 29.12 20.13
N CYS A 12 -30.64 30.39 20.38
CA CYS A 12 -29.60 30.77 21.35
C CYS A 12 -30.16 31.31 22.67
N LEU A 13 -31.48 31.50 22.77
CA LEU A 13 -32.17 32.10 23.91
C LEU A 13 -31.74 33.55 24.23
N GLY A 14 -30.99 34.18 23.32
CA GLY A 14 -30.60 35.58 23.43
C GLY A 14 -31.72 36.53 23.06
N GLU A 15 -31.63 37.76 23.57
CA GLU A 15 -32.56 38.84 23.28
C GLU A 15 -32.49 39.24 21.80
N ILE A 16 -33.66 39.48 21.22
CA ILE A 16 -33.84 40.10 19.91
C ILE A 16 -34.09 41.59 20.17
N PRO A 17 -33.33 42.49 19.53
CA PRO A 17 -33.56 43.93 19.63
C PRO A 17 -35.03 44.29 19.40
N HIS A 18 -35.57 45.22 20.19
CA HIS A 18 -36.99 45.57 20.19
C HIS A 18 -37.51 46.03 18.82
N ASP A 19 -36.67 46.72 18.06
CA ASP A 19 -36.91 47.16 16.68
C ASP A 19 -36.95 46.01 15.66
N GLU A 20 -36.48 44.81 16.05
CA GLU A 20 -36.43 43.61 15.19
C GLU A 20 -37.41 42.50 15.62
N TRP A 21 -38.31 42.76 16.56
CA TRP A 21 -39.26 41.75 17.07
C TRP A 21 -40.19 41.18 16.00
N TYR A 22 -40.40 41.92 14.91
CA TYR A 22 -41.23 41.48 13.80
C TYR A 22 -40.41 41.39 12.52
N THR A 23 -40.74 40.40 11.71
CA THR A 23 -40.26 40.29 10.33
C THR A 23 -40.91 41.38 9.46
N SER A 24 -40.35 41.65 8.28
CA SER A 24 -40.93 42.59 7.30
C SER A 24 -42.36 42.27 6.85
N LYS A 25 -42.87 41.08 7.20
CA LYS A 25 -44.25 40.62 6.92
C LYS A 25 -45.15 40.67 8.16
N GLY A 26 -44.76 41.38 9.22
CA GLY A 26 -45.55 41.57 10.45
C GLY A 26 -45.64 40.34 11.36
N LYS A 27 -44.86 39.28 11.10
CA LYS A 27 -44.85 38.07 11.95
C LYS A 27 -43.77 38.18 13.03
N PRO A 28 -44.02 37.70 14.27
CA PRO A 28 -42.99 37.60 15.29
C PRO A 28 -41.73 36.91 14.79
N ARG A 29 -40.58 37.51 15.11
CA ARG A 29 -39.28 36.99 14.73
C ARG A 29 -38.85 35.92 15.72
N GLN A 30 -38.56 34.73 15.21
CA GLN A 30 -38.15 33.57 16.00
C GLN A 30 -36.65 33.51 16.28
N TYR A 31 -35.82 34.17 15.47
CA TYR A 31 -34.36 34.03 15.53
C TYR A 31 -33.68 35.40 15.49
N CYS A 32 -32.70 35.63 16.35
CA CYS A 32 -31.95 36.90 16.41
C CYS A 32 -31.19 37.19 15.11
N GLY A 33 -30.78 36.17 14.34
CA GLY A 33 -30.06 36.38 13.09
C GLY A 33 -30.09 35.18 12.15
N ARG A 34 -29.45 35.34 10.98
CA ARG A 34 -29.39 34.31 9.93
C ARG A 34 -28.75 33.01 10.41
N ASP A 35 -27.70 33.10 11.22
CA ASP A 35 -26.99 31.90 11.71
C ASP A 35 -27.81 31.11 12.72
N CYS A 36 -28.50 31.80 13.64
CA CYS A 36 -29.44 31.16 14.56
C CYS A 36 -30.61 30.52 13.82
N ARG A 37 -31.13 31.18 12.78
CA ARG A 37 -32.17 30.62 11.91
C ARG A 37 -31.67 29.37 11.17
N ASN A 38 -30.49 29.43 10.57
CA ASN A 38 -29.90 28.30 9.84
C ASN A 38 -29.63 27.12 10.77
N THR A 39 -29.09 27.39 11.96
CA THR A 39 -28.79 26.38 12.98
C THR A 39 -30.07 25.75 13.53
N GLY A 40 -31.07 26.57 13.88
CA GLY A 40 -32.38 26.12 14.34
C GLY A 40 -33.09 25.25 13.30
N ASN A 41 -33.14 25.70 12.04
CA ASN A 41 -33.71 24.93 10.93
C ASN A 41 -32.94 23.62 10.68
N SER A 42 -31.60 23.66 10.79
CA SER A 42 -30.78 22.46 10.64
C SER A 42 -31.08 21.44 11.74
N ARG A 43 -31.16 21.88 13.01
CA ARG A 43 -31.52 21.04 14.16
C ARG A 43 -32.92 20.45 14.01
N ALA A 44 -33.92 21.27 13.69
CA ALA A 44 -35.29 20.83 13.46
C ALA A 44 -35.39 19.78 12.33
N GLY A 45 -34.58 19.92 11.27
CA GLY A 45 -34.52 18.95 10.17
C GLY A 45 -33.67 17.70 10.44
N ALA A 46 -32.85 17.67 11.50
CA ALA A 46 -31.91 16.57 11.75
C ALA A 46 -32.61 15.21 11.98
N PRO A 47 -33.71 15.11 12.76
CA PRO A 47 -34.44 13.85 12.92
C PRO A 47 -35.00 13.34 11.58
N ILE A 48 -35.53 14.23 10.75
CA ILE A 48 -36.08 13.89 9.44
C ILE A 48 -34.97 13.36 8.52
N ARG A 49 -33.81 14.05 8.46
CA ARG A 49 -32.66 13.63 7.66
C ARG A 49 -32.12 12.27 8.12
N SER A 50 -32.05 12.05 9.43
CA SER A 50 -31.63 10.77 10.03
C SER A 50 -32.61 9.64 9.67
N ALA A 51 -33.92 9.87 9.81
CA ALA A 51 -34.94 8.88 9.43
C ALA A 51 -34.88 8.54 7.93
N LYS A 52 -34.74 9.53 7.06
CA LYS A 52 -34.57 9.32 5.61
C LYS A 52 -33.27 8.57 5.29
N ALA A 53 -32.18 8.86 5.98
CA ALA A 53 -30.91 8.13 5.82
C ALA A 53 -31.06 6.66 6.20
N LYS A 54 -31.65 6.36 7.36
CA LYS A 54 -31.91 4.98 7.81
C LYS A 54 -32.80 4.21 6.81
N ARG A 55 -33.86 4.85 6.28
CA ARG A 55 -34.71 4.25 5.25
C ARG A 55 -33.95 3.95 3.95
N ARG A 56 -33.03 4.82 3.52
CA ARG A 56 -32.17 4.56 2.34
C ARG A 56 -31.21 3.39 2.58
N VAL A 57 -30.64 3.28 3.78
CA VAL A 57 -29.80 2.14 4.18
C VAL A 57 -30.62 0.84 4.14
N ALA A 58 -31.82 0.84 4.75
CA ALA A 58 -32.69 -0.34 4.77
C ALA A 58 -33.14 -0.80 3.37
N ARG A 59 -33.29 0.13 2.43
CA ARG A 59 -33.60 -0.16 1.02
C ARG A 59 -32.39 -0.54 0.17
N GLY A 60 -31.18 -0.55 0.72
CA GLY A 60 -29.94 -0.83 -0.02
C GLY A 60 -29.49 0.28 -0.98
N GLU A 61 -30.17 1.43 -0.99
CA GLU A 61 -29.84 2.58 -1.86
C GLU A 61 -28.65 3.38 -1.32
N TRP A 62 -28.34 3.25 -0.03
CA TRP A 62 -27.24 3.97 0.57
C TRP A 62 -25.90 3.34 0.20
N GLN A 63 -25.12 4.06 -0.61
CA GLN A 63 -23.74 3.71 -0.91
C GLN A 63 -22.82 4.33 0.14
N ASN A 64 -21.99 3.51 0.77
CA ASN A 64 -20.99 3.98 1.70
C ASN A 64 -19.94 4.82 0.92
N PRO A 65 -19.74 6.11 1.26
CA PRO A 65 -18.79 6.97 0.56
C PRO A 65 -17.36 6.43 0.53
N HIS A 66 -16.99 5.57 1.50
CA HIS A 66 -15.71 4.88 1.51
C HIS A 66 -15.48 4.01 0.26
N HIS A 67 -16.55 3.46 -0.32
CA HIS A 67 -16.47 2.67 -1.56
C HIS A 67 -16.55 3.53 -2.82
N LEU A 68 -17.05 4.76 -2.71
CA LEU A 68 -17.12 5.71 -3.82
C LEU A 68 -15.80 6.46 -4.01
N ASN A 69 -15.13 6.77 -2.90
CA ASN A 69 -13.82 7.42 -2.88
C ASN A 69 -12.89 6.64 -1.94
N PRO A 70 -12.37 5.48 -2.37
CA PRO A 70 -11.44 4.71 -1.56
C PRO A 70 -10.21 5.58 -1.24
N PRO A 71 -9.76 5.60 0.03
CA PRO A 71 -8.62 6.42 0.41
C PRO A 71 -7.36 5.91 -0.32
N THR A 72 -6.57 6.84 -0.83
CA THR A 72 -5.28 6.50 -1.45
C THR A 72 -4.35 5.81 -0.44
N PRO A 73 -3.37 5.00 -0.89
CA PRO A 73 -2.38 4.40 0.01
C PRO A 73 -1.69 5.42 0.93
N THR A 74 -1.45 6.63 0.40
CA THR A 74 -0.85 7.75 1.15
C THR A 74 -1.77 8.25 2.26
N GLU A 75 -3.07 8.42 2.00
CA GLU A 75 -4.04 8.85 3.00
C GLU A 75 -4.25 7.80 4.09
N GLN A 76 -4.31 6.52 3.72
CA GLN A 76 -4.39 5.42 4.69
C GLN A 76 -3.16 5.40 5.60
N SER A 77 -1.97 5.50 5.01
CA SER A 77 -0.71 5.56 5.75
C SER A 77 -0.65 6.75 6.72
N ARG A 78 -1.14 7.92 6.26
CA ARG A 78 -1.22 9.13 7.09
C ARG A 78 -2.19 8.94 8.25
N ARG A 79 -3.39 8.41 8.01
CA ARG A 79 -4.40 8.13 9.05
C ARG A 79 -3.87 7.14 10.08
N ALA A 80 -3.25 6.04 9.64
CA ALA A 80 -2.65 5.04 10.51
C ALA A 80 -1.52 5.65 11.38
N ARG A 81 -0.68 6.51 10.80
CA ARG A 81 0.37 7.23 11.55
C ARG A 81 -0.23 8.15 12.62
N PHE A 82 -1.31 8.87 12.31
CA PHE A 82 -2.00 9.71 13.29
C PHE A 82 -2.64 8.89 14.41
N GLY A 83 -3.28 7.76 14.09
CA GLY A 83 -3.82 6.82 15.08
C GLY A 83 -2.74 6.36 16.05
N ARG A 84 -1.63 5.83 15.52
CA ARG A 84 -0.47 5.42 16.34
C ARG A 84 0.06 6.54 17.22
N ARG A 85 0.19 7.76 16.69
CA ARG A 85 0.64 8.92 17.49
C ARG A 85 -0.29 9.23 18.66
N ARG A 86 -1.61 9.07 18.48
CA ARG A 86 -2.60 9.25 19.56
C ARG A 86 -2.45 8.18 20.62
N GLU A 87 -2.33 6.92 20.22
CA GLU A 87 -2.13 5.80 21.14
C GLU A 87 -0.84 5.94 21.95
N VAL A 88 0.25 6.40 21.31
CA VAL A 88 1.54 6.71 21.96
C VAL A 88 1.35 7.83 22.97
N LYS A 89 0.70 8.94 22.57
CA LYS A 89 0.44 10.07 23.47
C LYS A 89 -0.42 9.66 24.67
N ALA A 90 -1.37 8.74 24.46
CA ALA A 90 -2.23 8.21 25.51
C ALA A 90 -1.57 7.13 26.38
N GLY A 91 -0.31 6.73 26.09
CA GLY A 91 0.39 5.65 26.81
C GLY A 91 -0.18 4.24 26.55
N THR A 92 -1.18 4.13 25.68
CA THR A 92 -1.84 2.87 25.33
C THR A 92 -1.10 2.05 24.27
N TRP A 93 -0.21 2.70 23.51
CA TRP A 93 0.52 2.04 22.45
C TRP A 93 1.56 1.07 23.01
N ARG A 94 1.35 -0.23 22.78
CA ARG A 94 2.37 -1.26 23.00
C ARG A 94 3.17 -1.43 21.71
N ASN A 95 4.49 -1.30 21.80
CA ASN A 95 5.36 -1.55 20.66
C ASN A 95 5.18 -3.02 20.21
N PRO A 96 4.69 -3.27 18.99
CA PRO A 96 4.47 -4.64 18.51
C PRO A 96 5.77 -5.45 18.49
N ALA A 97 6.93 -4.80 18.32
CA ALA A 97 8.24 -5.46 18.37
C ALA A 97 8.65 -5.93 19.79
N LEU A 98 7.94 -5.49 20.84
CA LEU A 98 8.13 -5.92 22.23
C LEU A 98 7.07 -6.94 22.69
N SER A 99 6.16 -7.36 21.80
CA SER A 99 5.29 -8.51 22.09
C SER A 99 6.13 -9.77 22.26
N ASP A 100 5.66 -10.72 23.08
CA ASP A 100 6.41 -11.96 23.31
C ASP A 100 6.55 -12.78 22.03
N GLU A 101 5.53 -12.76 21.15
CA GLU A 101 5.58 -13.33 19.80
C GLU A 101 6.68 -12.67 18.93
N ALA A 102 6.82 -11.35 18.98
CA ALA A 102 7.88 -10.66 18.25
C ALA A 102 9.26 -10.93 18.85
N LYS A 103 9.38 -11.00 20.19
CA LYS A 103 10.63 -11.40 20.86
C LYS A 103 11.03 -12.82 20.46
N GLU A 104 10.08 -13.76 20.43
CA GLU A 104 10.32 -15.14 20.01
C GLU A 104 10.71 -15.21 18.52
N LYS A 105 10.06 -14.44 17.66
CA LYS A 105 10.45 -14.34 16.24
C LYS A 105 11.84 -13.75 16.06
N LEU A 106 12.21 -12.76 16.87
CA LEU A 106 13.50 -12.07 16.81
C LEU A 106 14.63 -12.87 17.47
N SER A 107 14.33 -13.78 18.40
CA SER A 107 15.31 -14.66 19.06
C SER A 107 15.71 -15.86 18.20
N ARG A 108 14.90 -16.23 17.19
CA ARG A 108 15.24 -17.31 16.26
C ARG A 108 16.51 -16.99 15.47
N PRO A 109 17.40 -17.99 15.26
CA PRO A 109 18.57 -17.82 14.39
C PRO A 109 18.14 -17.25 13.04
N ARG A 110 18.88 -16.23 12.57
CA ARG A 110 18.61 -15.63 11.27
C ARG A 110 18.89 -16.68 10.18
N LYS A 111 18.18 -16.56 9.05
CA LYS A 111 18.35 -17.46 7.88
C LYS A 111 19.80 -17.56 7.40
N HIS A 112 20.59 -16.52 7.63
CA HIS A 112 21.99 -16.43 7.25
C HIS A 112 22.85 -16.33 8.51
N GLU A 113 24.09 -16.80 8.43
CA GLU A 113 25.06 -16.57 9.50
C GLU A 113 25.18 -15.08 9.83
N PRO A 114 25.45 -14.71 11.11
CA PRO A 114 25.42 -13.32 11.56
C PRO A 114 26.26 -12.35 10.71
N ALA A 115 27.46 -12.78 10.31
CA ALA A 115 28.36 -11.98 9.46
C ALA A 115 27.74 -11.70 8.07
N LEU A 116 27.26 -12.74 7.39
CA LEU A 116 26.59 -12.61 6.09
C LEU A 116 25.29 -11.78 6.20
N HIS A 117 24.53 -11.95 7.28
CA HIS A 117 23.30 -11.18 7.50
C HIS A 117 23.58 -9.68 7.58
N GLY A 118 24.63 -9.28 8.32
CA GLY A 118 25.06 -7.88 8.40
C GLY A 118 25.41 -7.30 7.04
N VAL A 119 26.14 -8.06 6.21
CA VAL A 119 26.49 -7.67 4.84
C VAL A 119 25.23 -7.45 3.98
N LEU A 120 24.26 -8.37 4.05
CA LEU A 120 23.01 -8.26 3.28
C LEU A 120 22.16 -7.06 3.70
N GLU A 121 22.10 -6.74 5.01
CA GLU A 121 21.37 -5.56 5.48
C GLU A 121 22.06 -4.25 5.06
N LYS A 122 23.40 -4.16 5.07
CA LYS A 122 24.13 -2.99 4.54
C LYS A 122 23.78 -2.73 3.08
N LEU A 123 23.83 -3.77 2.25
CA LEU A 123 23.47 -3.67 0.82
C LEU A 123 22.00 -3.25 0.62
N LYS A 124 21.09 -3.81 1.43
CA LYS A 124 19.67 -3.46 1.41
C LYS A 124 19.39 -2.01 1.82
N GLN A 125 20.21 -1.44 2.70
CA GLN A 125 20.15 -0.03 3.11
C GLN A 125 20.75 0.93 2.07
N GLY A 126 21.27 0.41 0.95
CA GLY A 126 21.74 1.22 -0.18
C GLY A 126 23.25 1.29 -0.33
N ALA A 127 24.03 0.58 0.51
CA ALA A 127 25.46 0.46 0.31
C ALA A 127 25.75 -0.29 -1.01
N ARG A 128 26.80 0.11 -1.73
CA ARG A 128 27.29 -0.63 -2.90
C ARG A 128 28.22 -1.74 -2.45
N VAL A 129 28.42 -2.75 -3.30
CA VAL A 129 29.36 -3.85 -3.02
C VAL A 129 30.79 -3.34 -2.84
N THR A 130 31.14 -2.23 -3.50
CA THR A 130 32.43 -1.54 -3.36
C THR A 130 32.66 -0.93 -1.98
N ASP A 131 31.59 -0.65 -1.24
CA ASP A 131 31.63 0.02 0.05
C ASP A 131 31.81 -0.98 1.21
N LEU A 132 31.83 -2.28 0.89
CA LEU A 132 32.05 -3.38 1.83
C LEU A 132 33.54 -3.64 2.03
N THR A 133 33.93 -4.13 3.20
CA THR A 133 35.32 -4.59 3.44
C THR A 133 35.64 -5.81 2.56
N PRO A 134 36.93 -6.12 2.30
CA PRO A 134 37.30 -7.28 1.49
C PRO A 134 36.68 -8.61 1.97
N ASP A 135 36.64 -8.83 3.29
CA ASP A 135 36.05 -10.02 3.88
C ASP A 135 34.53 -10.08 3.66
N GLU A 136 33.85 -8.95 3.81
CA GLU A 136 32.41 -8.83 3.55
C GLU A 136 32.07 -9.05 2.07
N GLN A 137 32.93 -8.56 1.16
CA GLN A 137 32.79 -8.82 -0.26
C GLN A 137 32.91 -10.31 -0.57
N GLU A 138 33.87 -11.02 0.03
CA GLU A 138 34.05 -12.45 -0.20
C GLU A 138 32.89 -13.29 0.37
N LEU A 139 32.37 -12.92 1.54
CA LEU A 139 31.16 -13.51 2.10
C LEU A 139 29.97 -13.33 1.15
N HIS A 140 29.76 -12.13 0.64
CA HIS A 140 28.69 -11.86 -0.33
C HIS A 140 28.89 -12.65 -1.64
N ARG A 141 30.12 -12.70 -2.18
CA ARG A 141 30.44 -13.47 -3.40
C ARG A 141 30.19 -14.97 -3.21
N THR A 142 30.58 -15.52 -2.08
CA THR A 142 30.36 -16.94 -1.74
C THR A 142 28.87 -17.24 -1.62
N TYR A 143 28.12 -16.40 -0.91
CA TYR A 143 26.66 -16.50 -0.84
C TYR A 143 26.01 -16.47 -2.23
N ARG A 144 26.41 -15.52 -3.09
CA ARG A 144 25.89 -15.42 -4.46
C ARG A 144 26.23 -16.65 -5.31
N ARG A 145 27.44 -17.18 -5.21
CA ARG A 145 27.83 -18.44 -5.89
C ARG A 145 26.95 -19.59 -5.44
N ASN A 146 26.76 -19.77 -4.14
CA ASN A 146 25.93 -20.84 -3.58
C ASN A 146 24.45 -20.70 -3.96
N LEU A 147 23.93 -19.46 -3.98
CA LEU A 147 22.56 -19.18 -4.42
C LEU A 147 22.34 -19.49 -5.91
N VAL A 148 23.34 -19.20 -6.75
CA VAL A 148 23.28 -19.55 -8.18
C VAL A 148 23.37 -21.07 -8.35
N ALA A 149 24.25 -21.73 -7.61
CA ALA A 149 24.40 -23.19 -7.66
C ALA A 149 23.11 -23.91 -7.24
N SER A 150 22.48 -23.49 -6.14
CA SER A 150 21.24 -24.11 -5.65
C SER A 150 20.05 -23.88 -6.57
N ARG A 151 20.03 -22.74 -7.29
CA ARG A 151 18.99 -22.42 -8.28
C ARG A 151 19.29 -22.95 -9.67
N ARG A 152 20.43 -23.61 -9.87
CA ARG A 152 20.88 -24.05 -11.19
C ARG A 152 19.82 -24.90 -11.87
N ASP A 153 19.23 -25.85 -11.14
CA ASP A 153 18.24 -26.77 -11.69
C ASP A 153 16.93 -26.07 -12.03
N GLU A 154 16.45 -25.15 -11.18
CA GLU A 154 15.28 -24.31 -11.46
C GLU A 154 15.48 -23.47 -12.73
N VAL A 155 16.64 -22.82 -12.84
CA VAL A 155 17.00 -22.00 -13.99
C VAL A 155 17.10 -22.85 -15.26
N LEU A 156 17.76 -24.01 -15.19
CA LEU A 156 17.85 -24.96 -16.30
C LEU A 156 16.47 -25.48 -16.72
N ALA A 157 15.59 -25.80 -15.76
CA ALA A 157 14.23 -26.24 -16.03
C ALA A 157 13.43 -25.15 -16.75
N TRP A 158 13.55 -23.88 -16.31
CA TRP A 158 12.92 -22.75 -16.99
C TRP A 158 13.41 -22.61 -18.44
N TYR A 159 14.73 -22.68 -18.67
CA TYR A 159 15.29 -22.61 -20.03
C TYR A 159 14.82 -23.76 -20.92
N ARG A 160 14.77 -25.00 -20.38
CA ARG A 160 14.26 -26.18 -21.11
C ARG A 160 12.80 -26.00 -21.51
N ASN A 161 11.95 -25.58 -20.56
CA ASN A 161 10.54 -25.35 -20.82
C ASN A 161 10.35 -24.25 -21.88
N ARG A 162 11.03 -23.11 -21.72
CA ARG A 162 11.01 -22.03 -22.71
C ARG A 162 11.45 -22.50 -24.10
N TYR A 163 12.48 -23.35 -24.18
CA TYR A 163 12.93 -23.93 -25.43
C TYR A 163 11.86 -24.86 -26.03
N GLN A 164 11.26 -25.75 -25.24
CA GLN A 164 10.19 -26.65 -25.69
C GLN A 164 8.97 -25.88 -26.22
N GLN A 165 8.51 -24.85 -25.51
CA GLN A 165 7.42 -23.99 -25.99
C GLN A 165 7.76 -23.32 -27.31
N LYS A 166 8.99 -22.81 -27.45
CA LYS A 166 9.45 -22.23 -28.70
C LYS A 166 9.46 -23.26 -29.84
N GLN A 167 9.90 -24.50 -29.59
CA GLN A 167 9.88 -25.57 -30.58
C GLN A 167 8.47 -25.98 -30.99
N ALA A 168 7.54 -26.06 -30.03
CA ALA A 168 6.15 -26.41 -30.29
C ALA A 168 5.47 -25.39 -31.23
N ASN A 169 5.86 -24.11 -31.13
CA ASN A 169 5.30 -23.02 -31.93
C ASN A 169 6.02 -22.78 -33.27
N MET A 170 7.09 -23.52 -33.60
CA MET A 170 7.81 -23.40 -34.87
C MET A 170 7.35 -24.45 -35.87
N SER A 171 7.33 -24.07 -37.16
CA SER A 171 7.10 -25.00 -38.27
C SER A 171 8.30 -25.95 -38.43
N GLU A 172 8.11 -27.10 -39.11
CA GLU A 172 9.20 -28.07 -39.28
C GLU A 172 10.36 -27.48 -40.11
N GLU A 173 10.07 -26.65 -41.10
CA GLU A 173 11.07 -25.93 -41.91
C GLU A 173 11.93 -24.98 -41.04
N GLU A 174 11.29 -24.25 -40.12
CA GLU A 174 11.99 -23.37 -39.18
C GLU A 174 12.89 -24.15 -38.22
N ARG A 175 12.43 -25.32 -37.76
CA ARG A 175 13.23 -26.22 -36.91
C ARG A 175 14.44 -26.75 -37.67
N GLU A 176 14.28 -27.17 -38.93
CA GLU A 176 15.40 -27.61 -39.77
C GLU A 176 16.43 -26.51 -40.01
N ALA A 177 15.98 -25.30 -40.36
CA ALA A 177 16.85 -24.15 -40.52
C ALA A 177 17.60 -23.81 -39.22
N GLN A 178 16.97 -23.98 -38.06
CA GLN A 178 17.65 -23.83 -36.76
C GLN A 178 18.68 -24.94 -36.51
N ARG A 179 18.34 -26.21 -36.79
CA ARG A 179 19.27 -27.35 -36.67
C ARG A 179 20.49 -27.17 -37.57
N ALA A 180 20.30 -26.71 -38.81
CA ALA A 180 21.37 -26.43 -39.76
C ALA A 180 22.33 -25.35 -39.22
N ARG A 181 21.79 -24.23 -38.71
CA ARG A 181 22.59 -23.17 -38.07
C ARG A 181 23.39 -23.68 -36.87
N TRP A 182 22.79 -24.53 -36.05
CA TRP A 182 23.46 -25.12 -34.89
C TRP A 182 24.59 -26.06 -35.30
N ARG A 183 24.39 -26.92 -36.32
CA ARG A 183 25.44 -27.80 -36.87
C ARG A 183 26.62 -27.00 -37.41
N GLU A 184 26.34 -25.95 -38.19
CA GLU A 184 27.35 -25.04 -38.73
C GLU A 184 28.17 -24.36 -37.63
N GLN A 185 27.49 -23.86 -36.59
CA GLN A 185 28.16 -23.22 -35.45
C GLN A 185 29.06 -24.21 -34.69
N ASN A 186 28.59 -25.44 -34.46
CA ASN A 186 29.39 -26.46 -33.80
C ASN A 186 30.59 -26.88 -34.62
N ARG A 187 30.45 -27.00 -35.95
CA ARG A 187 31.57 -27.28 -36.85
C ARG A 187 32.67 -26.22 -36.69
N ARG A 188 32.30 -24.93 -36.77
CA ARG A 188 33.23 -23.81 -36.57
C ARG A 188 33.89 -23.81 -35.18
N ARG A 189 33.16 -24.21 -34.13
CA ARG A 189 33.73 -24.32 -32.78
C ARG A 189 34.78 -25.43 -32.70
N GLN A 190 34.52 -26.58 -33.32
CA GLN A 190 35.47 -27.69 -33.36
C GLN A 190 36.71 -27.31 -34.15
N GLU A 191 36.55 -26.71 -35.34
CA GLU A 191 37.67 -26.21 -36.16
C GLU A 191 38.55 -25.21 -35.41
N ARG A 192 37.95 -24.31 -34.62
CA ARG A 192 38.71 -23.37 -33.78
C ARG A 192 39.44 -24.07 -32.63
N LYS A 193 38.83 -25.08 -32.02
CA LYS A 193 39.42 -25.84 -30.93
C LYS A 193 40.65 -26.60 -31.43
N THR A 194 40.53 -27.32 -32.54
CA THR A 194 41.64 -28.05 -33.16
C THR A 194 42.74 -27.11 -33.66
N ALA A 195 42.39 -25.96 -34.23
CA ALA A 195 43.37 -24.94 -34.64
C ALA A 195 44.12 -24.29 -33.46
N HIS A 196 43.50 -24.22 -32.28
CA HIS A 196 44.16 -23.75 -31.05
C HIS A 196 45.07 -24.83 -30.46
N GLU A 197 44.62 -26.09 -30.45
CA GLU A 197 45.42 -27.24 -29.98
C GLU A 197 46.67 -27.46 -30.84
N ASN A 198 46.59 -27.24 -32.16
CA ASN A 198 47.73 -27.34 -33.07
C ASN A 198 48.70 -26.13 -33.03
N LYS A 199 48.37 -25.07 -32.27
CA LYS A 199 49.19 -23.86 -32.09
C LYS A 199 49.85 -23.76 -30.72
N SER A 200 49.48 -24.63 -29.77
CA SER A 200 50.11 -24.78 -28.45
C SER A 200 51.12 -25.91 -28.48
#